data_AF-A0AAE3C2L7-F1
#
_entry.id   AF-A0AAE3C2L7-F1
#
_cell.length_a   1.000
_cell.length_b   1.000
_cell.length_c   1.000
_cell.angle_alpha   90.00
_cell.angle_beta   90.00
_cell.angle_gamma   90.00
#
_symmetry.space_group_name_H-M   'P 1'
#
loop_
_entity.id
_entity.type
_entity.pdbx_description
1 polymer ?
#
loop_
_entity_poly.entity_id
_entity_poly.type
_entity_poly.pdbx_seq_one_letter_code
_entity_poly.pdbx_strand_id
1 'polypeptide(L)'
;MDRADVELNELEDFLRRLLGDSIVSRLLSSSNLTRIQFETLVIHFLLDESAGRGVQYSLKGLLRASRNARGRRPRLARGVTKGAFRRVLEQACRNVVKSIYTLILLGYVGLLDTPNLAPYIELSSLISSYRERLRLDYGESSPHLKKLEEQLIQLVEEYAKPFMVAGNF
;
A
#
# COMPACT_ATOMS: atom_id res chain seq x y z
N MET A 1 -10.50 29.19 -4.33
CA MET A 1 -9.60 28.19 -3.72
C MET A 1 -8.44 28.03 -4.67
N ASP A 2 -7.19 28.06 -4.21
CA ASP A 2 -6.04 27.97 -5.13
C ASP A 2 -5.97 26.56 -5.76
N ARG A 3 -5.44 26.44 -6.98
CA ARG A 3 -5.31 25.15 -7.69
C ARG A 3 -4.50 24.14 -6.86
N ALA A 4 -3.47 24.63 -6.17
CA ALA A 4 -2.67 23.82 -5.25
C ALA A 4 -3.49 23.30 -4.05
N ASP A 5 -4.46 24.07 -3.54
CA ASP A 5 -5.31 23.63 -2.44
C ASP A 5 -6.28 22.52 -2.86
N VAL A 6 -6.79 22.58 -4.10
CA VAL A 6 -7.67 21.54 -4.66
C VAL A 6 -6.91 20.24 -4.84
N GLU A 7 -5.74 20.30 -5.46
CA GLU A 7 -4.87 19.13 -5.69
C GLU A 7 -4.49 18.44 -4.36
N LEU A 8 -4.20 19.22 -3.30
CA LEU A 8 -3.90 18.70 -1.96
C LEU A 8 -5.05 17.94 -1.31
N ASN A 9 -6.27 18.46 -1.42
CA ASN A 9 -7.43 17.78 -0.85
C ASN A 9 -7.74 16.48 -1.59
N GLU A 10 -7.58 16.46 -2.92
CA GLU A 10 -7.74 15.24 -3.72
C GLU A 10 -6.74 14.16 -3.29
N LEU A 11 -5.49 14.54 -3.01
CA LEU A 11 -4.50 13.62 -2.48
C LEU A 11 -4.86 13.13 -1.06
N GLU A 12 -5.25 14.04 -0.16
CA GLU A 12 -5.64 13.66 1.20
C GLU A 12 -6.82 12.68 1.17
N ASP A 13 -7.80 12.91 0.31
CA ASP A 13 -8.95 12.04 0.12
C ASP A 13 -8.57 10.70 -0.50
N PHE A 14 -7.71 10.69 -1.52
CA PHE A 14 -7.18 9.45 -2.11
C PHE A 14 -6.46 8.60 -1.07
N LEU A 15 -5.51 9.18 -0.33
CA LEU A 15 -4.76 8.47 0.70
C LEU A 15 -5.65 8.03 1.85
N ARG A 16 -6.64 8.83 2.23
CA ARG A 16 -7.62 8.44 3.25
C ARG A 16 -8.45 7.25 2.82
N ARG A 17 -8.91 7.20 1.56
CA ARG A 17 -9.64 6.06 1.00
C ARG A 17 -8.75 4.83 0.93
N LEU A 18 -7.53 4.97 0.38
CA LEU A 18 -6.58 3.87 0.26
C LEU A 18 -6.18 3.28 1.62
N LEU A 19 -5.84 4.12 2.59
CA LEU A 19 -5.45 3.67 3.94
C LEU A 19 -6.64 3.30 4.83
N GLY A 20 -7.86 3.61 4.39
CA GLY A 20 -9.11 3.20 5.03
C GLY A 20 -9.69 1.91 4.45
N ASP A 21 -9.14 1.43 3.33
CA ASP A 21 -9.49 0.16 2.72
C ASP A 21 -9.13 -1.01 3.65
N SER A 22 -10.09 -1.91 3.83
CA SER A 22 -10.02 -3.05 4.75
C SER A 22 -8.89 -4.01 4.35
N ILE A 23 -8.77 -4.33 3.06
CA ILE A 23 -7.75 -5.23 2.51
C ILE A 23 -6.38 -4.59 2.65
N VAL A 24 -6.22 -3.31 2.28
CA VAL A 24 -4.95 -2.59 2.45
C VAL A 24 -4.51 -2.59 3.90
N SER A 25 -5.43 -2.30 4.83
CA SER A 25 -5.13 -2.30 6.27
C SER A 25 -4.62 -3.66 6.75
N ARG A 26 -5.27 -4.75 6.33
CA ARG A 26 -4.87 -6.12 6.70
C ARG A 26 -3.54 -6.53 6.08
N LEU A 27 -3.36 -6.31 4.79
CA LEU A 27 -2.09 -6.61 4.11
C LEU A 27 -0.92 -5.82 4.71
N LEU A 28 -1.14 -4.53 5.02
CA LEU A 28 -0.13 -3.69 5.63
C LEU A 28 0.30 -4.21 7.00
N SER A 29 -0.64 -4.69 7.81
CA SER A 29 -0.37 -5.24 9.15
C SER A 29 0.51 -6.49 9.15
N SER A 30 0.49 -7.26 8.06
CA SER A 30 1.30 -8.47 7.88
C SER A 30 2.52 -8.27 6.98
N SER A 31 2.77 -7.03 6.54
CA SER A 31 3.86 -6.71 5.61
C SER A 31 5.13 -6.23 6.33
N ASN A 32 6.24 -6.16 5.59
CA ASN A 32 7.48 -5.52 6.04
C ASN A 32 7.45 -3.98 5.97
N LEU A 33 6.28 -3.36 5.71
CA LEU A 33 6.12 -1.92 5.62
C LEU A 33 5.30 -1.38 6.77
N THR A 34 5.78 -0.30 7.38
CA THR A 34 4.94 0.50 8.28
C THR A 34 3.96 1.34 7.47
N ARG A 35 2.86 1.78 8.09
CA ARG A 35 1.89 2.70 7.46
C ARG A 35 2.55 3.94 6.85
N ILE A 36 3.51 4.53 7.56
CA ILE A 36 4.23 5.72 7.09
C ILE A 36 5.11 5.38 5.88
N GLN A 37 5.76 4.22 5.87
CA GLN A 37 6.56 3.76 4.73
C GLN A 37 5.71 3.49 3.50
N PHE A 38 4.57 2.81 3.66
CA PHE A 38 3.63 2.55 2.57
C PHE A 38 3.07 3.85 1.98
N GLU A 39 2.60 4.76 2.84
CA GLU A 39 2.12 6.09 2.44
C GLU A 39 3.20 6.87 1.66
N THR A 40 4.44 6.80 2.12
CA THR A 40 5.60 7.44 1.46
C THR A 40 5.86 6.86 0.06
N LEU A 41 5.74 5.54 -0.11
CA LEU A 41 5.88 4.87 -1.41
C LEU A 41 4.75 5.25 -2.38
N VAL A 42 3.50 5.30 -1.89
CA VAL A 42 2.35 5.70 -2.71
C VAL A 42 2.52 7.12 -3.23
N ILE A 43 2.94 8.06 -2.37
CA ILE A 43 3.25 9.44 -2.76
C ILE A 43 4.38 9.46 -3.80
N HIS A 44 5.44 8.68 -3.62
CA HIS A 44 6.61 8.75 -4.49
C HIS A 44 6.48 8.03 -5.84
N PHE A 45 5.74 6.91 -5.91
CA PHE A 45 5.67 6.12 -7.15
C PHE A 45 4.31 6.27 -7.83
N LEU A 46 3.22 6.08 -7.10
CA LEU A 46 1.90 6.05 -7.71
C LEU A 46 1.39 7.43 -8.13
N LEU A 47 1.89 8.49 -7.50
CA LEU A 47 1.44 9.86 -7.77
C LEU A 47 2.45 10.69 -8.58
N ASP A 48 3.71 10.23 -8.65
CA ASP A 48 4.76 10.82 -9.49
C ASP A 48 4.83 10.11 -10.87
N GLU A 49 4.60 8.78 -10.98
CA GLU A 49 4.59 8.07 -12.29
C GLU A 49 3.28 8.21 -13.08
N SER A 50 2.14 8.41 -12.41
CA SER A 50 0.83 8.64 -13.07
C SER A 50 0.73 9.98 -13.81
N ALA A 51 1.79 10.81 -13.77
CA ALA A 51 1.84 12.18 -14.28
C ALA A 51 1.96 12.29 -15.81
N GLY A 52 1.37 11.35 -16.55
CA GLY A 52 0.83 11.63 -17.90
C GLY A 52 -0.47 12.46 -17.84
N ARG A 53 -1.03 12.73 -16.66
CA ARG A 53 -2.16 13.63 -16.43
C ARG A 53 -1.80 14.70 -15.40
N GLY A 54 -1.37 15.88 -15.87
CA GLY A 54 -1.65 17.22 -15.32
C GLY A 54 -1.35 17.59 -13.86
N VAL A 55 -0.97 16.66 -12.99
CA VAL A 55 -0.69 16.91 -11.57
C VAL A 55 0.67 16.31 -11.25
N GLN A 56 1.68 17.17 -11.27
CA GLN A 56 3.05 16.82 -10.93
C GLN A 56 3.14 16.75 -9.40
N TYR A 57 2.77 15.61 -8.82
CA TYR A 57 2.70 15.41 -7.36
C TYR A 57 4.08 15.21 -6.72
N SER A 58 5.00 16.11 -7.03
CA SER A 58 6.32 16.05 -6.44
C SER A 58 6.25 16.31 -4.93
N LEU A 59 7.09 15.62 -4.16
CA LEU A 59 7.41 15.96 -2.76
C LEU A 59 7.64 17.48 -2.55
N LYS A 60 8.08 18.20 -3.59
CA LYS A 60 8.25 19.65 -3.58
C LYS A 60 6.91 20.39 -3.45
N GLY A 61 5.80 19.91 -4.02
CA GLY A 61 4.44 20.48 -3.89
C GLY A 61 3.88 20.34 -2.47
N LEU A 62 3.94 19.13 -1.90
CA LEU A 62 3.56 18.85 -0.50
C LEU A 62 4.34 19.72 0.51
N LEU A 63 5.64 19.91 0.27
CA LEU A 63 6.49 20.74 1.11
C LEU A 63 6.32 22.24 0.87
N ARG A 64 5.89 22.67 -0.33
CA ARG A 64 5.54 24.07 -0.65
C ARG A 64 4.22 24.47 0.02
N ALA A 65 3.22 23.60 0.02
CA ALA A 65 1.97 23.78 0.74
C ALA A 65 2.15 23.90 2.26
N SER A 66 3.15 23.21 2.81
CA SER A 66 3.56 23.36 4.21
C SER A 66 4.08 24.76 4.57
N ARG A 67 4.46 25.58 3.56
CA ARG A 67 5.08 26.90 3.72
C ARG A 67 4.19 28.09 3.36
N ASN A 68 3.14 27.95 2.54
CA ASN A 68 2.41 29.09 2.00
C ASN A 68 0.96 29.23 2.52
N ALA A 69 0.71 30.37 3.17
CA ALA A 69 -0.50 31.21 3.16
C ALA A 69 -1.86 30.66 3.67
N ARG A 70 -1.93 30.18 4.93
CA ARG A 70 -3.07 30.31 5.88
C ARG A 70 -2.97 29.45 7.16
N GLY A 71 -1.78 28.94 7.50
CA GLY A 71 -1.57 28.19 8.75
C GLY A 71 -2.16 26.77 8.77
N ARG A 72 -2.88 26.35 7.72
CA ARG A 72 -3.42 24.99 7.61
C ARG A 72 -2.41 24.08 6.90
N ARG A 73 -1.48 23.51 7.67
CA ARG A 73 -0.63 22.44 7.13
C ARG A 73 -1.52 21.23 6.78
N PRO A 74 -1.40 20.66 5.57
CA PRO A 74 -1.92 19.32 5.26
C PRO A 74 -1.51 18.38 6.38
N ARG A 75 -2.39 17.47 6.81
CA ARG A 75 -2.05 16.55 7.92
C ARG A 75 -0.75 15.80 7.63
N LEU A 76 -0.56 15.43 6.37
CA LEU A 76 0.62 14.72 5.87
C LEU A 76 1.91 15.54 5.90
N ALA A 77 1.82 16.86 5.73
CA ALA A 77 2.98 17.75 5.66
C ALA A 77 3.30 18.43 7.00
N ARG A 78 2.55 18.11 8.06
CA ARG A 78 2.74 18.70 9.39
C ARG A 78 3.94 18.07 10.08
N GLY A 79 5.09 18.73 9.96
CA GLY A 79 6.32 18.37 10.70
C GLY A 79 7.30 17.45 9.96
N VAL A 80 7.01 17.07 8.71
CA VAL A 80 7.91 16.24 7.91
C VAL A 80 8.91 17.12 7.15
N THR A 81 10.19 17.01 7.49
CA THR A 81 11.26 17.67 6.73
C THR A 81 11.60 16.88 5.46
N LYS A 82 12.22 17.51 4.47
CA LYS A 82 12.78 16.82 3.29
C LYS A 82 13.66 15.62 3.67
N GLY A 83 14.49 15.80 4.68
CA GLY A 83 15.39 14.76 5.18
C GLY A 83 14.64 13.62 5.87
N ALA A 84 13.61 13.93 6.66
CA ALA A 84 12.77 12.91 7.28
C ALA A 84 12.04 12.06 6.22
N PHE A 85 11.44 12.70 5.22
CA PHE A 85 10.78 11.99 4.12
C PHE A 85 11.76 11.07 3.38
N ARG A 86 12.93 11.59 2.96
CA ARG A 86 13.94 10.79 2.25
C ARG A 86 14.37 9.55 3.03
N ARG A 87 14.63 9.68 4.34
CA ARG A 87 15.01 8.54 5.18
C ARG A 87 13.91 7.48 5.24
N VAL A 88 12.65 7.89 5.35
CA VAL A 88 11.51 6.95 5.34
C VAL A 88 11.39 6.28 3.97
N LEU A 89 11.50 7.02 2.87
CA LEU A 89 11.43 6.49 1.52
C LEU A 89 12.54 5.46 1.29
N GLU A 90 13.78 5.78 1.63
CA GLU A 90 14.89 4.85 1.52
C GLU A 90 14.67 3.59 2.36
N GLN A 91 14.12 3.73 3.58
CA GLN A 91 13.79 2.57 4.41
C GLN A 91 12.68 1.71 3.78
N ALA A 92 11.64 2.34 3.26
CA ALA A 92 10.55 1.66 2.58
C ALA A 92 11.06 0.88 1.36
N CYS A 93 11.86 1.53 0.50
CA CYS A 93 12.48 0.90 -0.65
C CYS A 93 13.39 -0.27 -0.26
N ARG A 94 14.22 -0.12 0.78
CA ARG A 94 15.04 -1.22 1.30
C ARG A 94 14.20 -2.40 1.77
N ASN A 95 13.09 -2.15 2.46
CA ASN A 95 12.21 -3.21 2.94
C ASN A 95 11.53 -3.94 1.76
N VAL A 96 11.07 -3.21 0.74
CA VAL A 96 10.51 -3.80 -0.50
C VAL A 96 11.54 -4.68 -1.20
N VAL A 97 12.74 -4.16 -1.46
CA VAL A 97 13.81 -4.92 -2.13
C VAL A 97 14.16 -6.18 -1.36
N LYS A 98 14.31 -6.09 -0.04
CA LYS A 98 14.55 -7.27 0.81
C LYS A 98 13.44 -8.30 0.69
N SER A 99 12.17 -7.89 0.78
CA SER A 99 11.02 -8.81 0.62
C SER A 99 11.02 -9.50 -0.74
N ILE A 100 11.30 -8.77 -1.82
CA ILE A 100 11.39 -9.34 -3.18
C ILE A 100 12.53 -10.37 -3.26
N TYR A 101 13.72 -10.02 -2.78
CA TYR A 101 14.86 -10.94 -2.79
C TYR A 101 14.65 -12.15 -1.88
N THR A 102 13.88 -12.02 -0.79
CA THR A 102 13.45 -13.17 0.02
C THR A 102 12.59 -14.12 -0.81
N LEU A 103 11.58 -13.62 -1.54
CA LEU A 103 10.75 -14.46 -2.42
C LEU A 103 11.59 -15.13 -3.51
N ILE A 104 12.51 -14.39 -4.15
CA ILE A 104 13.43 -14.93 -5.16
C ILE A 104 14.29 -16.04 -4.56
N LEU A 105 14.86 -15.84 -3.37
CA LEU A 105 15.69 -16.83 -2.70
C LEU A 105 14.90 -18.11 -2.37
N LEU A 106 13.68 -17.96 -1.82
CA LEU A 106 12.80 -19.10 -1.53
C LEU A 106 12.39 -19.85 -2.80
N GLY A 107 12.17 -19.15 -3.91
CA GLY A 107 11.91 -19.78 -5.20
C GLY A 107 13.13 -20.52 -5.76
N TYR A 108 14.31 -19.89 -5.69
CA TYR A 108 15.56 -20.49 -6.18
C TYR A 108 15.92 -21.81 -5.48
N VAL A 109 15.64 -21.91 -4.19
CA VAL A 109 15.91 -23.12 -3.40
C VAL A 109 14.72 -24.11 -3.37
N GLY A 110 13.64 -23.84 -4.11
CA GLY A 110 12.47 -24.71 -4.22
C GLY A 110 11.53 -24.71 -3.01
N LEU A 111 11.70 -23.79 -2.04
CA LEU A 111 10.84 -23.72 -0.87
C LEU A 111 9.43 -23.20 -1.19
N LEU A 112 9.29 -22.34 -2.21
CA LEU A 112 7.97 -21.86 -2.65
C LEU A 112 7.06 -22.98 -3.16
N ASP A 113 7.61 -24.11 -3.59
CA ASP A 113 6.86 -25.26 -4.09
C ASP A 113 6.37 -26.19 -2.96
N THR A 114 6.71 -25.89 -1.70
CA THR A 114 6.27 -26.68 -0.56
C THR A 114 4.79 -26.44 -0.25
N PRO A 115 4.05 -27.46 0.24
CA PRO A 115 2.64 -27.31 0.62
C PRO A 115 2.38 -26.20 1.65
N ASN A 116 3.38 -25.88 2.48
CA ASN A 116 3.30 -24.83 3.49
C ASN A 116 3.27 -23.41 2.88
N LEU A 117 3.86 -23.21 1.70
CA LEU A 117 3.93 -21.90 1.05
C LEU A 117 2.95 -21.74 -0.13
N ALA A 118 2.40 -22.84 -0.66
CA ALA A 118 1.36 -22.83 -1.68
C ALA A 118 0.18 -21.87 -1.40
N PRO A 119 -0.35 -21.75 -0.15
CA PRO A 119 -1.48 -20.87 0.12
C PRO A 119 -1.18 -19.39 -0.10
N TYR A 120 0.06 -18.95 0.08
CA TYR A 120 0.46 -17.56 -0.17
C TYR A 120 0.47 -17.22 -1.67
N ILE A 121 0.79 -18.20 -2.53
CA ILE A 121 0.72 -18.05 -3.99
C ILE A 121 -0.74 -17.98 -4.45
N GLU A 122 -1.61 -18.83 -3.89
CA GLU A 122 -3.05 -18.80 -4.18
C GLU A 122 -3.68 -17.46 -3.76
N LEU A 123 -3.33 -16.96 -2.58
CA LEU A 123 -3.77 -15.65 -2.10
C LEU A 123 -3.40 -14.52 -3.09
N SER A 124 -2.20 -14.56 -3.69
CA SER A 124 -1.79 -13.56 -4.69
C SER A 124 -2.69 -13.57 -5.94
N SER A 125 -3.15 -14.77 -6.36
CA SER A 125 -4.05 -14.95 -7.50
C SER A 125 -5.47 -14.47 -7.17
N LEU A 126 -5.94 -14.71 -5.94
CA LEU A 126 -7.23 -14.21 -5.45
C LEU A 126 -7.25 -12.68 -5.36
N ILE A 127 -6.19 -12.06 -4.82
CA ILE A 127 -6.06 -10.59 -4.79
C ILE A 127 -6.10 -10.01 -6.20
N SER A 128 -5.40 -10.63 -7.15
CA SER A 128 -5.40 -10.20 -8.55
C SER A 128 -6.80 -10.29 -9.18
N SER A 129 -7.51 -11.39 -8.91
CA SER A 129 -8.88 -11.60 -9.37
C SER A 129 -9.87 -10.59 -8.78
N TYR A 130 -9.76 -10.26 -7.48
CA TYR A 130 -10.56 -9.23 -6.85
C TYR A 130 -10.31 -7.85 -7.45
N ARG A 131 -9.04 -7.49 -7.66
CA ARG A 131 -8.68 -6.21 -8.30
C ARG A 131 -9.26 -6.07 -9.70
N GLU A 132 -9.26 -7.15 -10.49
CA GLU A 132 -9.83 -7.11 -11.83
C GLU A 132 -11.35 -6.94 -11.80
N ARG A 133 -12.04 -7.67 -10.92
CA ARG A 133 -13.50 -7.52 -10.73
C ARG A 133 -13.88 -6.11 -10.26
N LEU A 134 -13.11 -5.54 -9.33
CA LEU A 134 -13.32 -4.18 -8.87
C LEU A 134 -13.24 -3.14 -10.01
N ARG A 135 -12.40 -3.39 -11.03
CA ARG A 135 -12.29 -2.52 -12.21
C ARG A 135 -13.48 -2.65 -13.14
N LEU A 136 -14.00 -3.87 -13.33
CA LEU A 136 -15.10 -4.16 -14.26
C LEU A 136 -16.46 -3.70 -13.72
N ASP A 137 -16.68 -3.80 -12.41
CA ASP A 137 -17.99 -3.54 -11.78
C ASP A 137 -18.26 -2.04 -11.48
N TYR A 138 -17.45 -1.10 -12.00
CA TYR A 138 -17.57 0.37 -11.82
C TYR A 138 -17.89 0.86 -10.39
N GLY A 139 -17.56 0.06 -9.37
CA GLY A 139 -17.85 0.38 -7.97
C GLY A 139 -19.29 0.10 -7.51
N GLU A 140 -20.11 -0.61 -8.28
CA GLU A 140 -21.35 -1.17 -7.75
C GLU A 140 -21.02 -2.25 -6.72
N SER A 141 -21.45 -2.04 -5.47
CA SER A 141 -21.29 -3.01 -4.39
C SER A 141 -22.19 -4.23 -4.62
N SER A 142 -21.80 -5.10 -5.54
CA SER A 142 -22.44 -6.40 -5.72
C SER A 142 -22.23 -7.24 -4.43
N PRO A 143 -23.26 -7.94 -3.94
CA PRO A 143 -23.13 -8.90 -2.84
C PRO A 143 -21.99 -9.91 -3.05
N HIS A 144 -21.68 -10.23 -4.31
CA HIS A 144 -20.58 -11.11 -4.67
C HIS A 144 -19.20 -10.49 -4.38
N LEU A 145 -19.02 -9.19 -4.63
CA LEU A 145 -17.75 -8.49 -4.35
C LEU A 145 -17.48 -8.41 -2.86
N LYS A 146 -18.52 -8.10 -2.06
CA LYS A 146 -18.40 -8.07 -0.59
C LYS A 146 -18.01 -9.43 -0.01
N LYS A 147 -18.66 -10.50 -0.49
CA LYS A 147 -18.32 -11.86 -0.07
C LYS A 147 -16.87 -12.22 -0.43
N LEU A 148 -16.40 -11.79 -1.60
CA LEU A 148 -15.01 -12.02 -2.02
C LEU A 148 -14.01 -11.21 -1.17
N GLU A 149 -14.35 -9.96 -0.83
CA GLU A 149 -13.56 -9.13 0.10
C GLU A 149 -13.45 -9.77 1.49
N GLU A 150 -14.56 -10.25 2.05
CA GLU A 150 -14.59 -10.94 3.34
C GLU A 150 -13.71 -12.21 3.32
N GLN A 151 -13.82 -13.01 2.26
CA GLN A 151 -12.99 -14.20 2.08
C GLN A 151 -11.49 -13.86 1.99
N LEU A 152 -11.14 -12.81 1.24
CA LEU A 152 -9.76 -12.34 1.16
C LEU A 152 -9.21 -11.92 2.51
N ILE A 153 -10.00 -11.15 3.28
CA ILE A 153 -9.59 -10.71 4.61
C ILE A 153 -9.34 -11.90 5.53
N GLN A 154 -10.23 -12.89 5.53
CA GLN A 154 -10.07 -14.11 6.34
C GLN A 154 -8.80 -14.87 5.98
N LEU A 155 -8.52 -15.05 4.68
CA LEU A 155 -7.30 -15.73 4.22
C LEU A 155 -6.03 -14.96 4.58
N VAL A 156 -6.03 -13.63 4.44
CA VAL A 156 -4.90 -12.79 4.85
C VAL A 156 -4.63 -12.93 6.36
N GLU A 157 -5.68 -12.92 7.18
CA GLU A 157 -5.56 -13.08 8.63
C GLU A 157 -5.12 -14.51 9.04
N GLU A 158 -5.57 -15.53 8.31
CA GLU A 158 -5.16 -16.91 8.52
C GLU A 158 -3.68 -17.11 8.21
N TYR A 159 -3.24 -16.64 7.03
CA TYR A 159 -1.85 -16.81 6.58
C TYR A 159 -0.88 -15.81 7.22
N ALA A 160 -1.37 -14.80 7.95
CA ALA A 160 -0.52 -13.97 8.79
C ALA A 160 0.06 -14.75 10.00
N LYS A 161 -0.50 -15.91 10.33
CA LYS A 161 -0.02 -16.76 11.43
C LYS A 161 1.23 -17.54 10.99
N PRO A 162 2.30 -17.60 11.81
CA PRO A 162 3.53 -18.29 11.41
C PRO A 162 3.32 -19.77 11.11
N PHE A 163 3.84 -20.24 9.98
CA PHE A 163 3.59 -21.58 9.43
C PHE A 163 4.31 -22.75 10.15
N MET A 164 4.77 -22.58 11.40
CA MET A 164 5.50 -23.63 12.14
C MET A 164 5.23 -23.69 13.67
N VAL A 165 4.19 -23.05 14.21
CA VAL A 165 3.94 -23.08 15.68
C VAL A 165 3.16 -24.34 16.14
N ALA A 166 2.76 -25.22 15.22
CA ALA A 166 1.92 -26.39 15.52
C ALA A 166 2.65 -27.75 15.47
N GLY A 167 3.98 -27.78 15.61
CA GLY A 167 4.77 -29.02 15.66
C GLY A 167 5.68 -29.04 16.88
N ASN A 168 5.40 -29.94 17.84
CA ASN A 168 6.36 -30.29 18.88
C ASN A 168 7.60 -30.87 18.22
N PHE A 169 8.75 -30.21 18.42
CA PHE A 169 10.07 -30.80 18.17
C PHE A 169 10.34 -31.94 19.17
#